data_AF-A0A975MGV0-F1
#
_entry.id   AF-A0A975MGV0-F1
#
_cell.length_a   1.000
_cell.length_b   1.000
_cell.length_c   1.000
_cell.angle_alpha   90.00
_cell.angle_beta   90.00
_cell.angle_gamma   90.00
#
_symmetry.space_group_name_H-M   'P 1'
#
loop_
_entity.id
_entity.type
_entity.pdbx_description
1 polymer ?
#
loop_
_entity_poly.entity_id
_entity_poly.type
_entity_poly.pdbx_seq_one_letter_code
_entity_poly.pdbx_strand_id
1 'polypeptide(L)'
;MSAPAPLVEPAESDPFDLPEWLAQGAVVWAAEDSSRGVARAVGALRPLDLAEATRRTDPADTLLACDLLAVDVAHPRALVSERWRARAHADWARGEVLLLDGGAGDRERLVLACPAYAFDADLVLEALGRLARAVGVRQDTFRALLRP
;
A
#
# COMPACT_ATOMS: atom_id res chain seq x y z
N MET A 1 -2.41 6.52 21.13
CA MET A 1 -2.49 5.71 19.89
C MET A 1 -2.05 4.30 20.22
N SER A 2 -2.86 3.29 19.89
CA SER A 2 -2.46 1.89 20.05
C SER A 2 -1.39 1.55 19.01
N ALA A 3 -0.39 0.74 19.37
CA ALA A 3 0.62 0.29 18.41
C ALA A 3 -0.05 -0.57 17.31
N PRO A 4 0.35 -0.43 16.03
CA PRO A 4 -0.23 -1.25 14.98
C PRO A 4 0.06 -2.74 15.24
N ALA A 5 -0.92 -3.59 14.95
CA ALA A 5 -0.74 -5.02 15.06
C ALA A 5 0.31 -5.51 14.05
N PRO A 6 1.19 -6.44 14.45
CA PRO A 6 2.15 -7.04 13.53
C PRO A 6 1.42 -7.87 12.46
N LEU A 7 1.98 -7.88 11.25
CA LEU A 7 1.61 -8.85 10.22
C LEU A 7 2.32 -10.16 10.53
N VAL A 8 1.55 -11.15 10.98
CA VAL A 8 2.05 -12.49 11.28
C VAL A 8 1.99 -13.31 9.99
N GLU A 9 3.16 -13.71 9.48
CA GLU A 9 3.32 -14.55 8.29
C GLU A 9 2.44 -14.12 7.09
N PRO A 10 2.54 -12.85 6.63
CA PRO A 10 1.83 -12.43 5.42
C PRO A 10 2.26 -13.26 4.21
N ALA A 11 1.39 -13.36 3.21
CA ALA A 11 1.75 -13.87 1.88
C ALA A 11 2.25 -12.74 0.97
N GLU A 12 3.04 -13.06 -0.06
CA GLU A 12 3.32 -12.09 -1.13
C GLU A 12 2.07 -11.95 -1.98
N SER A 13 1.80 -10.72 -2.43
CA SER A 13 0.74 -10.43 -3.40
C SER A 13 1.38 -10.20 -4.77
N ASP A 14 0.85 -10.85 -5.81
CA ASP A 14 1.29 -10.63 -7.19
C ASP A 14 0.62 -9.36 -7.74
N PRO A 15 1.37 -8.38 -8.28
CA PRO A 15 0.79 -7.22 -8.96
C PRO A 15 -0.20 -7.57 -10.09
N PHE A 16 -0.03 -8.73 -10.74
CA PHE A 16 -0.92 -9.18 -11.83
C PHE A 16 -2.25 -9.73 -11.34
N ASP A 17 -2.34 -10.11 -10.06
CA ASP A 17 -3.57 -10.54 -9.42
C ASP A 17 -4.38 -9.35 -8.86
N LEU A 18 -3.82 -8.13 -8.90
CA LEU A 18 -4.50 -6.94 -8.42
C LEU A 18 -5.65 -6.51 -9.35
N PRO A 19 -6.65 -5.76 -8.85
CA PRO A 19 -7.77 -5.29 -9.65
C PRO A 19 -7.34 -4.51 -10.90
N GLU A 20 -7.89 -4.91 -12.05
CA GLU A 20 -7.54 -4.35 -13.37
C GLU A 20 -7.69 -2.82 -13.44
N TRP A 21 -8.66 -2.26 -12.70
CA TRP A 21 -8.92 -0.82 -12.70
C TRP A 21 -7.73 0.03 -12.25
N LEU A 22 -6.77 -0.54 -11.50
CA LEU A 22 -5.52 0.14 -11.11
C LEU A 22 -4.66 0.54 -12.31
N ALA A 23 -4.80 -0.16 -13.44
CA ALA A 23 -4.08 0.12 -14.67
C ALA A 23 -4.87 0.98 -15.68
N GLN A 24 -6.13 1.32 -15.38
CA GLN A 24 -7.07 1.89 -16.36
C GLN A 24 -7.24 3.41 -16.28
N GLY A 25 -6.69 4.07 -15.27
CA GLY A 25 -6.86 5.52 -15.07
C GLY A 25 -6.18 6.03 -13.81
N ALA A 26 -6.42 7.30 -13.47
CA ALA A 26 -5.84 7.92 -12.29
C ALA A 26 -6.35 7.26 -11.00
N VAL A 27 -5.43 6.96 -10.08
CA VAL A 27 -5.70 6.29 -8.81
C VAL A 27 -5.37 7.22 -7.65
N VAL A 28 -6.23 7.25 -6.65
CA VAL A 28 -6.00 7.95 -5.39
C VAL A 28 -5.87 6.93 -4.28
N TRP A 29 -4.74 6.95 -3.58
CA TRP A 29 -4.64 6.40 -2.24
C TRP A 29 -5.12 7.45 -1.24
N ALA A 30 -6.08 7.11 -0.41
CA ALA A 30 -6.60 7.99 0.64
C ALA A 30 -6.28 7.40 2.01
N ALA A 31 -5.63 8.20 2.85
CA ALA A 31 -5.41 7.85 4.25
C ALA A 31 -6.76 7.83 4.99
N GLU A 32 -7.02 6.74 5.71
CA GLU A 32 -8.19 6.60 6.60
C GLU A 32 -7.98 7.40 7.89
N ASP A 33 -6.75 7.38 8.42
CA ASP A 33 -6.30 8.06 9.64
C ASP A 33 -5.03 8.90 9.38
N SER A 34 -4.46 9.52 10.41
CA SER A 34 -3.18 10.23 10.33
C SER A 34 -2.10 9.34 9.70
N SER A 35 -1.53 9.78 8.58
CA SER A 35 -0.51 9.02 7.84
C SER A 35 0.92 9.46 8.14
N ARG A 36 1.11 10.55 8.90
CA ARG A 36 2.42 11.12 9.20
C ARG A 36 3.00 10.60 10.50
N GLY A 37 4.26 10.19 10.49
CA GLY A 37 4.97 9.75 11.70
C GLY A 37 4.51 8.39 12.24
N VAL A 38 3.67 7.67 11.49
CA VAL A 38 3.15 6.35 11.87
C VAL A 38 3.91 5.24 11.17
N ALA A 39 4.02 4.10 11.83
CA ALA A 39 4.66 2.90 11.29
C ALA A 39 3.77 2.13 10.30
N ARG A 40 2.45 2.31 10.40
CA ARG A 40 1.45 1.76 9.47
C ARG A 40 0.48 2.88 9.11
N ALA A 41 0.52 3.31 7.86
CA ALA A 41 -0.43 4.28 7.32
C ALA A 41 -1.60 3.52 6.71
N VAL A 42 -2.76 3.58 7.38
CA VAL A 42 -3.96 2.87 6.95
C VAL A 42 -4.68 3.66 5.86
N GLY A 43 -5.06 2.98 4.78
CA GLY A 43 -5.74 3.64 3.67
C GLY A 43 -6.44 2.70 2.69
N ALA A 44 -6.90 3.31 1.59
CA ALA A 44 -7.50 2.60 0.49
C ALA A 44 -7.20 3.29 -0.85
N LEU A 45 -7.05 2.47 -1.89
CA LEU A 45 -6.96 2.90 -3.28
C LEU A 45 -8.37 2.96 -3.89
N ARG A 46 -8.60 3.98 -4.70
CA ARG A 46 -9.81 4.13 -5.52
C ARG A 46 -9.51 4.89 -6.81
N PRO A 47 -10.33 4.74 -7.86
CA PRO A 47 -10.29 5.62 -9.02
C PRO A 47 -10.48 7.09 -8.61
N LEU A 48 -9.76 7.98 -9.28
CA LEU A 48 -9.95 9.42 -9.14
C LEU A 48 -11.32 9.84 -9.70
N ASP A 49 -11.65 9.36 -10.90
CA ASP A 49 -12.95 9.55 -11.54
C ASP A 49 -13.81 8.29 -11.34
N LEU A 50 -14.61 8.30 -10.28
CA LEU A 50 -15.53 7.20 -9.98
C LEU A 50 -16.59 7.04 -11.06
N ALA A 51 -17.10 8.12 -11.67
CA ALA A 51 -18.16 8.03 -12.67
C ALA A 51 -17.66 7.32 -13.94
N GLU A 52 -16.42 7.56 -14.33
CA GLU A 52 -15.79 6.83 -15.44
C GLU A 52 -15.47 5.38 -15.08
N ALA A 53 -14.99 5.12 -13.86
CA ALA A 53 -14.66 3.78 -13.41
C ALA A 53 -15.90 2.88 -13.27
N THR A 54 -17.01 3.41 -12.74
CA THR A 54 -18.25 2.64 -12.54
C THR A 54 -18.99 2.31 -13.85
N ARG A 55 -18.55 2.85 -14.99
CA ARG A 55 -19.02 2.40 -16.32
C ARG A 55 -18.37 1.09 -16.76
N ARG A 56 -17.21 0.74 -16.17
CA ARG A 56 -16.40 -0.44 -16.52
C ARG A 56 -16.44 -1.53 -15.45
N THR A 57 -16.65 -1.14 -14.19
CA THR A 57 -16.54 -2.01 -13.02
C THR A 57 -17.68 -1.71 -12.05
N ASP A 58 -18.13 -2.70 -11.28
CA ASP A 58 -19.11 -2.47 -10.21
C ASP A 58 -18.53 -1.48 -9.18
N PRO A 59 -19.28 -0.44 -8.75
CA PRO A 59 -18.84 0.45 -7.68
C PRO A 59 -18.27 -0.26 -6.44
N ALA A 60 -18.82 -1.42 -6.06
CA ALA A 60 -18.33 -2.19 -4.92
C ALA A 60 -16.89 -2.70 -5.12
N ASP A 61 -16.48 -2.93 -6.37
CA ASP A 61 -15.16 -3.47 -6.74
C ASP A 61 -14.15 -2.37 -7.07
N THR A 62 -14.54 -1.08 -6.96
CA THR A 62 -13.66 0.08 -7.21
C THR A 62 -12.93 0.59 -5.98
N LEU A 63 -12.93 -0.18 -4.89
CA LEU A 63 -12.22 0.14 -3.65
C LEU A 63 -11.30 -1.02 -3.27
N LEU A 64 -10.02 -0.72 -3.11
CA LEU A 64 -9.03 -1.68 -2.62
C LEU A 64 -8.43 -1.17 -1.32
N ALA A 65 -8.65 -1.89 -0.21
CA ALA A 65 -7.99 -1.60 1.05
C ALA A 65 -6.47 -1.77 0.88
N CYS A 66 -5.71 -0.72 1.19
CA CYS A 66 -4.27 -0.67 0.91
C CYS A 66 -3.53 0.12 1.98
N ASP A 67 -2.67 -0.56 2.74
CA ASP A 67 -1.84 0.08 3.76
C ASP A 67 -0.41 0.27 3.29
N LEU A 68 0.28 1.24 3.89
CA LEU A 68 1.73 1.32 3.83
C LEU A 68 2.31 0.89 5.17
N LEU A 69 3.38 0.08 5.14
CA LEU A 69 4.00 -0.49 6.33
C LEU A 69 5.51 -0.21 6.36
N ALA A 70 5.95 0.44 7.45
CA ALA A 70 7.35 0.74 7.73
C ALA A 70 8.00 -0.48 8.43
N VAL A 71 8.81 -1.24 7.70
CA VAL A 71 9.29 -2.57 8.16
C VAL A 71 10.42 -2.51 9.19
N ASP A 72 11.07 -1.35 9.36
CA ASP A 72 12.21 -1.20 10.26
C ASP A 72 11.78 -0.90 11.71
N VAL A 73 10.49 -0.68 11.95
CA VAL A 73 9.96 -0.56 13.31
C VAL A 73 10.11 -1.88 14.05
N ALA A 74 10.98 -1.88 15.05
CA ALA A 74 11.28 -3.03 15.90
C ALA A 74 10.83 -2.86 17.37
N HIS A 75 10.37 -1.66 17.76
CA HIS A 75 9.95 -1.33 19.12
C HIS A 75 8.50 -0.77 19.14
N PRO A 76 7.64 -1.15 20.11
CA PRO A 76 7.87 -2.13 21.18
C PRO A 76 7.91 -3.58 20.70
N ARG A 77 7.49 -3.84 19.46
CA ARG A 77 7.57 -5.13 18.78
C ARG A 77 7.74 -4.90 17.29
N ALA A 78 8.46 -5.80 16.61
CA ALA A 78 8.56 -5.79 15.16
C ALA A 78 7.21 -6.02 14.48
N LEU A 79 6.93 -5.25 13.42
CA LEU A 79 5.68 -5.38 12.65
C LEU A 79 5.70 -6.52 11.63
N VAL A 80 6.90 -6.94 11.20
CA VAL A 80 7.12 -8.07 10.31
C VAL A 80 8.34 -8.86 10.77
N SER A 81 8.45 -10.11 10.32
CA SER A 81 9.63 -10.95 10.55
C SER A 81 10.87 -10.39 9.84
N GLU A 82 12.05 -10.83 10.28
CA GLU A 82 13.32 -10.44 9.65
C GLU A 82 13.37 -10.81 8.16
N ARG A 83 12.79 -11.96 7.78
CA ARG A 83 12.66 -12.37 6.37
C ARG A 83 11.97 -11.30 5.53
N TRP A 84 10.82 -10.81 6.00
CA TRP A 84 10.04 -9.81 5.27
C TRP A 84 10.70 -8.44 5.26
N ARG A 85 11.38 -8.06 6.34
CA ARG A 85 12.22 -6.86 6.38
C ARG A 85 13.31 -6.93 5.32
N ALA A 86 14.11 -8.00 5.31
CA ALA A 86 15.19 -8.20 4.34
C ALA A 86 14.67 -8.19 2.88
N ARG A 87 13.52 -8.80 2.63
CA ARG A 87 12.87 -8.78 1.30
C ARG A 87 12.45 -7.38 0.89
N ALA A 88 11.79 -6.63 1.77
CA ALA A 88 11.39 -5.25 1.50
C ALA A 88 12.60 -4.38 1.15
N HIS A 89 13.72 -4.53 1.86
CA HIS A 89 14.98 -3.85 1.55
C HIS A 89 15.52 -4.24 0.17
N ALA A 90 15.54 -5.53 -0.16
CA ALA A 90 16.03 -6.03 -1.44
C ALA A 90 15.19 -5.52 -2.63
N ASP A 91 13.86 -5.47 -2.48
CA ASP A 91 12.94 -5.00 -3.52
C ASP A 91 13.04 -3.49 -3.67
N TRP A 92 13.14 -2.79 -2.54
CA TRP A 92 13.32 -1.35 -2.54
C TRP A 92 14.60 -0.90 -3.24
N ALA A 93 15.71 -1.61 -3.02
CA ALA A 93 16.98 -1.36 -3.70
C ALA A 93 16.89 -1.54 -5.23
N ARG A 94 15.93 -2.35 -5.71
CA ARG A 94 15.69 -2.60 -7.14
C ARG A 94 14.66 -1.64 -7.76
N GLY A 95 14.17 -0.66 -7.00
CA GLY A 95 13.16 0.28 -7.49
C GLY A 95 11.73 -0.29 -7.46
N GLU A 96 11.50 -1.40 -6.75
CA GLU A 96 10.20 -2.05 -6.57
C GLU A 96 9.65 -1.79 -5.17
N VAL A 97 8.38 -2.09 -4.94
CA VAL A 97 7.77 -2.11 -3.60
C VAL A 97 7.28 -3.54 -3.33
N LEU A 98 7.60 -4.06 -2.15
CA LEU A 98 7.14 -5.38 -1.76
C LEU A 98 5.63 -5.31 -1.44
N LEU A 99 4.85 -6.13 -2.16
CA LEU A 99 3.42 -6.26 -1.96
C LEU A 99 3.14 -7.47 -1.06
N LEU A 100 2.41 -7.24 0.01
CA LEU A 100 2.01 -8.29 0.95
C LEU A 100 0.49 -8.33 1.07
N ASP A 101 -0.04 -9.52 1.25
CA ASP A 101 -1.39 -9.70 1.77
C ASP A 101 -1.37 -9.49 3.29
N GLY A 102 -2.04 -8.43 3.73
CA GLY A 102 -2.20 -8.07 5.14
C GLY A 102 -3.44 -8.67 5.80
N GLY A 103 -4.20 -9.50 5.09
CA GLY A 103 -5.44 -10.11 5.56
C GLY A 103 -5.23 -11.26 6.55
N ALA A 104 -5.77 -11.09 7.75
CA ALA A 104 -6.21 -12.19 8.61
C ALA A 104 -7.70 -11.92 8.95
N GLY A 105 -8.62 -12.45 8.13
CA GLY A 105 -10.07 -12.23 8.23
C GLY A 105 -10.77 -12.09 6.87
N ASP A 106 -12.01 -11.61 6.87
CA ASP A 106 -12.93 -11.63 5.70
C ASP A 106 -12.68 -10.57 4.61
N ARG A 107 -11.66 -9.73 4.72
CA ARG A 107 -11.35 -8.69 3.72
C ARG A 107 -9.88 -8.69 3.34
N GLU A 108 -9.64 -8.90 2.04
CA GLU A 108 -8.34 -8.76 1.39
C GLU A 108 -7.82 -7.33 1.60
N ARG A 109 -6.60 -7.21 2.12
CA ARG A 109 -5.95 -5.90 2.34
C ARG A 109 -4.54 -5.96 1.80
N LEU A 110 -4.30 -5.21 0.74
CA LEU A 110 -2.97 -5.02 0.18
C LEU A 110 -2.10 -4.23 1.16
N VAL A 111 -0.83 -4.59 1.29
CA VAL A 111 0.16 -3.84 2.08
C VAL A 111 1.39 -3.56 1.23
N LEU A 112 1.79 -2.29 1.19
CA LEU A 112 3.03 -1.81 0.59
C LEU A 112 4.13 -1.75 1.67
N ALA A 113 5.01 -2.74 1.69
CA ALA A 113 6.11 -2.82 2.65
C ALA A 113 7.29 -1.94 2.21
N CYS A 114 7.65 -0.98 3.06
CA CYS A 114 8.65 0.05 2.80
C CYS A 114 9.78 0.00 3.86
N PRO A 115 11.06 0.02 3.46
CA PRO A 115 12.21 0.21 4.35
C PRO A 115 12.21 1.58 5.02
N ALA A 116 11.52 1.68 6.15
CA ALA A 116 11.40 2.90 6.92
C ALA A 116 11.00 2.60 8.37
N TYR A 117 11.09 3.64 9.20
CA TYR A 117 10.57 3.65 10.58
C TYR A 117 9.23 4.40 10.71
N ALA A 118 8.92 5.29 9.75
CA ALA A 118 7.68 6.05 9.73
C ALA A 118 7.44 6.63 8.33
N PHE A 119 6.21 7.04 8.04
CA PHE A 119 5.85 7.70 6.78
C PHE A 119 5.83 9.22 6.87
N ASP A 120 6.31 9.84 5.78
CA ASP A 120 6.05 11.21 5.39
C ASP A 120 5.40 11.24 3.99
N ALA A 121 5.14 12.44 3.46
CA ALA A 121 4.49 12.61 2.16
C ALA A 121 5.32 12.04 1.01
N ASP A 122 6.65 12.20 1.07
CA ASP A 122 7.55 11.80 -0.01
C ASP A 122 7.65 10.28 -0.09
N LEU A 123 7.79 9.60 1.05
CA LEU A 123 7.84 8.14 1.09
C LEU A 123 6.50 7.51 0.66
N VAL A 124 5.36 8.12 1.02
CA VAL A 124 4.05 7.68 0.54
C VAL A 124 3.98 7.77 -0.99
N LEU A 125 4.37 8.91 -1.57
CA LEU A 125 4.36 9.08 -3.03
C LEU A 125 5.36 8.15 -3.72
N GLU A 126 6.52 7.89 -3.13
CA GLU A 126 7.50 6.95 -3.66
C GLU A 126 6.93 5.52 -3.68
N ALA A 127 6.33 5.06 -2.59
CA ALA A 127 5.71 3.74 -2.51
C ALA A 127 4.59 3.58 -3.54
N LEU A 128 3.71 4.57 -3.68
CA LEU A 128 2.65 4.56 -4.69
C LEU A 128 3.21 4.62 -6.12
N GLY A 129 4.28 5.37 -6.35
CA GLY A 129 4.96 5.41 -7.63
C GLY A 129 5.61 4.08 -7.99
N ARG A 130 6.04 3.29 -7.01
CA ARG A 130 6.57 1.93 -7.22
C ARG A 130 5.44 0.93 -7.49
N LEU A 131 4.31 1.05 -6.80
CA LEU A 131 3.10 0.28 -7.11
C LEU A 131 2.61 0.55 -8.54
N ALA A 132 2.57 1.82 -8.96
CA ALA A 132 2.19 2.21 -10.31
C ALA A 132 3.03 1.48 -11.38
N ARG A 133 4.36 1.38 -11.16
CA ARG A 133 5.25 0.63 -12.06
C ARG A 133 4.95 -0.87 -12.05
N ALA A 134 4.66 -1.43 -10.88
CA ALA A 134 4.35 -2.86 -10.74
C ALA A 134 3.07 -3.24 -11.51
N VAL A 135 2.06 -2.36 -11.55
CA VAL A 135 0.83 -2.55 -12.33
C VAL A 135 0.93 -2.00 -13.78
N GLY A 136 2.13 -1.64 -14.24
CA GLY A 136 2.38 -1.27 -15.63
C GLY A 136 1.97 0.15 -16.05
N VAL A 137 1.76 1.08 -15.10
CA VAL A 137 1.41 2.47 -15.40
C VAL A 137 2.44 3.47 -14.93
N ARG A 138 2.30 4.72 -15.39
CA ARG A 138 3.18 5.81 -14.99
C ARG A 138 2.94 6.23 -13.54
N GLN A 139 3.99 6.69 -12.88
CA GLN A 139 3.93 7.09 -11.46
C GLN A 139 3.03 8.31 -11.23
N ASP A 140 2.95 9.21 -12.22
CA ASP A 140 2.05 10.35 -12.21
C ASP A 140 0.58 9.98 -12.49
N THR A 141 0.23 8.70 -12.51
CA THR A 141 -1.16 8.23 -12.47
C THR A 141 -1.65 8.08 -11.02
N PHE A 142 -0.76 7.88 -10.05
CA PHE A 142 -1.10 7.68 -8.64
C PHE A 142 -0.99 8.99 -7.84
N ARG A 143 -1.92 9.20 -6.91
CA ARG A 143 -1.99 10.38 -6.02
C ARG A 143 -2.23 9.94 -4.59
N ALA A 144 -1.77 10.75 -3.64
CA ALA A 144 -2.03 10.55 -2.22
C ALA A 144 -2.93 11.66 -1.66
N LEU A 145 -4.01 11.29 -0.99
CA LEU A 145 -4.79 12.16 -0.14
C LEU A 145 -4.39 11.89 1.32
N LEU A 146 -3.50 12.74 1.85
CA LEU A 146 -2.98 12.61 3.20
C LEU A 146 -3.93 13.23 4.23
N ARG A 147 -3.95 12.64 5.43
CA ARG A 147 -4.61 13.21 6.61
C ARG A 147 -3.52 13.72 7.56
N PRO A 148 -3.62 14.97 8.03
CA PRO A 148 -2.67 15.53 8.99
C PRO A 148 -2.75 14.82 10.35
#